data_AF-A0A536K9H7-F1
#
_entry.id   AF-A0A536K9H7-F1
#
_cell.length_a   1.000
_cell.length_b   1.000
_cell.length_c   1.000
_cell.angle_alpha   90.00
_cell.angle_beta   90.00
_cell.angle_gamma   90.00
#
_symmetry.space_group_name_H-M   'P 1'
#
loop_
_entity.id
_entity.type
_entity.pdbx_description
1 polymer ?
#
loop_
_entity_poly.entity_id
_entity_poly.type
_entity_poly.pdbx_seq_one_letter_code
_entity_poly.pdbx_strand_id
1 'polypeptide(L)' 'MGESPPTNSARLSWQGGHRFEARASKGAIPIASGDDRTALSPMEAMLSAVAGCMAVDVVDILAKMRKNVRSYAVE' A
#
# COMPACT_ATOMS: atom_id res chain seq x y z
N MET A 1 4.26 -28.28 -15.86
CA MET A 1 3.88 -26.90 -16.18
C MET A 1 3.86 -26.13 -14.88
N GLY A 2 4.95 -25.42 -14.57
CA GLY A 2 5.01 -24.58 -13.37
C GLY A 2 4.43 -23.22 -13.69
N GLU A 3 3.39 -22.82 -12.97
CA GLU A 3 2.85 -21.46 -13.06
C GLU A 3 3.94 -20.48 -12.60
N SER A 4 4.27 -19.47 -13.40
CA SER A 4 5.16 -18.39 -12.96
C SER A 4 4.51 -17.64 -11.79
N PRO A 5 5.29 -17.19 -10.80
CA PRO A 5 4.72 -16.50 -9.65
C PRO A 5 3.91 -15.28 -10.09
N PRO A 6 2.81 -14.96 -9.37
CA PRO A 6 1.99 -13.81 -9.71
C PRO A 6 2.84 -12.55 -9.70
N THR A 7 2.92 -11.87 -10.84
CA THR A 7 3.69 -10.62 -10.97
C THR A 7 2.86 -9.48 -10.39
N ASN A 8 3.33 -8.89 -9.28
CA ASN A 8 2.74 -7.65 -8.78
C ASN A 8 3.00 -6.54 -9.81
N SER A 9 1.94 -6.01 -10.41
CA SER A 9 1.99 -4.91 -11.37
C SER A 9 1.01 -3.82 -10.96
N ALA A 10 1.41 -2.57 -11.21
CA ALA A 10 0.56 -1.41 -11.06
C ALA A 10 0.75 -0.50 -12.27
N ARG A 11 -0.34 0.11 -12.72
CA ARG A 11 -0.34 1.11 -13.79
C ARG A 11 -0.69 2.47 -13.19
N LEU A 12 0.11 3.49 -13.48
CA LEU A 12 -0.23 4.87 -13.18
C LEU A 12 -0.81 5.55 -14.41
N SER A 13 -1.94 6.21 -14.24
CA SER A 13 -2.59 7.03 -15.26
C SER A 13 -2.65 8.49 -14.79
N TRP A 14 -2.11 9.40 -15.59
CA TRP A 14 -2.14 10.83 -15.29
C TRP A 14 -3.57 11.40 -15.45
N GLN A 15 -3.99 12.23 -14.50
CA GLN A 15 -5.34 12.80 -14.44
C GLN A 15 -5.36 14.34 -14.57
N GLY A 16 -4.25 14.94 -15.00
CA GLY A 16 -4.08 16.40 -15.07
C GLY A 16 -3.34 16.98 -13.86
N GLY A 17 -2.54 18.01 -14.07
CA GLY A 17 -1.71 18.62 -13.02
C GLY A 17 -0.76 17.60 -12.39
N HIS A 18 -0.67 17.58 -11.06
CA HIS A 18 0.14 16.62 -10.30
C HIS A 18 -0.67 15.44 -9.75
N ARG A 19 -1.75 15.04 -10.45
CA ARG A 19 -2.66 13.95 -10.03
C ARG A 19 -2.49 12.70 -10.89
N PHE A 20 -2.50 11.56 -10.23
CA PHE A 20 -2.35 10.23 -10.84
C PHE A 20 -3.33 9.25 -10.20
N GLU A 21 -3.85 8.31 -10.98
CA GLU A 21 -4.54 7.11 -10.47
C GLU A 21 -3.58 5.93 -10.58
N ALA A 22 -3.22 5.32 -9.45
CA ALA A 22 -2.46 4.08 -9.40
C ALA A 22 -3.42 2.89 -9.34
N ARG A 23 -3.50 2.10 -10.40
CA ARG A 23 -4.37 0.91 -10.51
C ARG A 23 -3.55 -0.38 -10.40
N ALA A 24 -3.95 -1.23 -9.46
CA ALA A 24 -3.42 -2.58 -9.25
C ALA A 24 -4.54 -3.62 -9.41
N SER A 25 -4.21 -4.91 -9.27
CA SER A 25 -5.14 -6.02 -9.52
C SER A 25 -6.43 -5.98 -8.69
N LYS A 26 -6.41 -5.34 -7.52
CA LYS A 26 -7.53 -5.31 -6.57
C LYS A 26 -8.19 -3.94 -6.41
N GLY A 27 -7.72 -2.90 -7.08
CA GLY A 27 -8.27 -1.55 -6.91
C GLY A 27 -7.40 -0.44 -7.47
N ALA A 28 -7.86 0.79 -7.28
CA ALA A 28 -7.16 2.00 -7.68
C ALA A 28 -7.05 2.97 -6.49
N ILE A 29 -5.93 3.69 -6.43
CA ILE A 29 -5.63 4.67 -5.37
C ILE A 29 -5.25 5.99 -6.04
N PRO A 30 -5.90 7.12 -5.70
CA PRO A 30 -5.48 8.43 -6.15
C PRO A 30 -4.19 8.85 -5.44
N ILE A 31 -3.24 9.37 -6.20
CA ILE A 31 -1.97 9.93 -5.72
C ILE A 31 -1.84 11.34 -6.28
N ALA A 32 -1.57 12.32 -5.43
CA ALA A 32 -1.43 13.71 -5.86
C ALA A 32 -0.35 14.45 -5.08
N SER A 33 0.36 15.39 -5.71
CA SER A 33 1.28 16.29 -5.01
C SER A 33 0.72 17.72 -4.96
N GLY A 34 0.99 18.46 -3.89
CA GLY A 34 0.50 19.82 -3.67
C GLY A 34 -0.71 19.89 -2.73
N ASP A 35 -1.57 20.90 -2.91
CA ASP A 35 -2.69 21.19 -2.00
C ASP A 35 -3.92 20.27 -2.18
N ASP A 36 -3.79 19.18 -2.93
CA ASP A 36 -4.88 18.21 -3.07
C ASP A 36 -5.02 17.38 -1.80
N ARG A 37 -5.90 17.84 -0.91
CA ARG A 37 -6.20 17.19 0.37
C ARG A 37 -6.97 15.87 0.26
N THR A 38 -7.30 15.44 -0.96
CA THR A 38 -8.18 14.27 -1.19
C THR A 38 -7.42 13.00 -1.60
N ALA A 39 -6.11 13.10 -1.83
CA ALA A 39 -5.25 12.00 -2.23
C ALA A 39 -3.97 11.95 -1.39
N LEU A 40 -3.36 10.76 -1.29
CA LEU A 40 -2.04 10.64 -0.66
C LEU A 40 -0.99 11.32 -1.54
N SER A 41 -0.05 12.01 -0.92
CA SER A 41 1.19 12.38 -1.62
C SER A 41 1.96 11.14 -2.04
N PRO A 42 2.80 11.22 -3.09
CA PRO A 42 3.66 10.10 -3.47
C PRO A 42 4.50 9.57 -2.29
N MET A 43 4.97 10.48 -1.43
CA MET A 43 5.75 10.12 -0.24
C MET A 43 4.91 9.44 0.84
N GLU A 44 3.70 9.94 1.13
CA GLU A 44 2.80 9.28 2.09
C GLU A 44 2.33 7.92 1.59
N ALA A 45 2.06 7.78 0.29
CA ALA A 45 1.72 6.50 -0.33
C ALA A 45 2.88 5.50 -0.21
N MET A 46 4.11 5.94 -0.46
CA MET A 46 5.31 5.10 -0.30
C MET A 46 5.52 4.69 1.17
N LEU A 47 5.42 5.65 2.10
CA LEU A 47 5.59 5.39 3.52
C LEU A 47 4.54 4.40 4.03
N SER A 48 3.27 4.59 3.64
CA SER A 48 2.17 3.69 3.99
C SER A 48 2.38 2.28 3.46
N ALA A 49 2.90 2.13 2.24
CA ALA A 49 3.19 0.83 1.65
C ALA A 49 4.29 0.09 2.42
N VAL A 50 5.38 0.78 2.77
CA VAL A 50 6.48 0.19 3.56
C VAL A 50 6.01 -0.18 4.98
N ALA A 51 5.30 0.73 5.65
CA ALA A 51 4.72 0.46 6.97
C ALA A 51 3.77 -0.74 6.93
N GLY A 52 2.94 -0.85 5.89
CA GLY A 52 2.05 -1.99 5.67
C GLY A 52 2.79 -3.32 5.52
N CYS A 53 3.85 -3.37 4.70
CA CYS A 53 4.68 -4.57 4.55
C CYS A 53 5.26 -5.04 5.89
N MET A 54 5.85 -4.12 6.67
CA MET A 54 6.40 -4.42 7.99
C MET A 54 5.31 -4.86 8.98
N ALA A 55 4.15 -4.18 8.96
CA ALA A 55 3.03 -4.47 9.85
C ALA A 55 2.49 -5.89 9.65
N VAL A 56 2.39 -6.36 8.41
CA VAL A 56 1.96 -7.74 8.10
C VAL A 56 2.91 -8.75 8.75
N ASP A 57 4.21 -8.57 8.60
CA ASP A 57 5.20 -9.47 9.20
C ASP A 57 5.08 -9.51 10.73
N VAL A 58 4.92 -8.35 11.37
CA VAL A 58 4.76 -8.26 12.84
C VAL A 58 3.51 -8.99 13.31
N VAL A 59 2.37 -8.77 12.63
CA VAL A 59 1.11 -9.45 12.95
C VAL A 59 1.26 -10.96 12.81
N ASP A 60 1.89 -11.44 11.75
CA ASP A 60 2.15 -12.86 11.51
C ASP A 60 3.04 -13.48 12.59
N ILE A 61 4.09 -12.76 13.03
CA ILE A 61 4.97 -13.20 14.11
C ILE A 61 4.19 -13.33 15.43
N LEU A 62 3.39 -12.31 15.78
CA LEU A 62 2.59 -12.34 17.02
C LEU A 62 1.56 -13.47 17.01
N ALA A 63 0.96 -13.75 15.85
CA ALA A 63 0.06 -14.89 15.66
C ALA A 63 0.80 -16.23 15.87
N LYS A 64 1.98 -16.41 15.26
CA LYS A 64 2.83 -17.61 15.46
C LYS A 64 3.22 -17.80 16.93
N MET A 65 3.41 -16.70 17.67
CA MET A 65 3.69 -16.71 19.11
C MET A 65 2.47 -16.95 20.01
N ARG A 66 1.28 -17.16 19.42
CA ARG A 66 0.00 -17.33 20.14
C ARG A 66 -0.33 -16.15 21.07
N LYS A 67 0.03 -14.93 20.67
CA LYS A 67 -0.34 -13.70 21.39
C LYS A 67 -1.75 -13.27 20.98
N ASN A 68 -2.57 -12.89 21.97
CA ASN A 68 -3.91 -12.34 21.73
C ASN A 68 -3.80 -10.82 21.52
N VAL A 69 -3.56 -10.41 20.27
CA VAL A 69 -3.42 -9.00 19.88
C VAL A 69 -4.81 -8.41 19.66
N ARG A 70 -5.14 -7.34 20.40
CA ARG A 70 -6.43 -6.62 20.25
C ARG A 70 -6.33 -5.39 19.36
N SER A 71 -5.15 -4.79 19.26
CA SER A 71 -4.87 -3.61 18.43
C SER A 71 -3.37 -3.52 18.13
N TYR A 72 -3.03 -2.94 16.99
CA TYR A 72 -1.66 -2.66 16.57
C TYR A 72 -1.65 -1.44 15.64
N ALA A 73 -0.62 -0.60 15.75
CA ALA A 73 -0.42 0.58 14.92
C ALA A 73 1.09 0.79 14.67
N VAL A 74 1.41 1.45 13.55
CA VAL A 74 2.77 1.84 13.13
C VAL A 74 2.71 3.30 12.70
N GLU A 75 3.65 4.11 13.18
CA GLU A 75 3.78 5.55 12.92
C GLU A 75 5.21 5.90 12.54
#